data_AF-A7NFE2-F1
#
_entry.id   AF-A7NFE2-F1
#
_cell.length_a   1.000
_cell.length_b   1.000
_cell.length_c   1.000
_cell.angle_alpha   90.00
_cell.angle_beta   90.00
_cell.angle_gamma   90.00
#
_symmetry.space_group_name_H-M   'P 1'
#
loop_
_entity.id
_entity.type
_entity.pdbx_description
1 polymer ?
#
loop_
_entity_poly.entity_id
_entity_poly.type
_entity_poly.pdbx_seq_one_letter_code
_entity_poly.pdbx_strand_id
1 'polypeptide(L)'
;MMNCNEARTLLALHTEQEITDPALRDHLARCPACSLYHRRNRVIDATLREELRWETPSVLTAQLMAIALQASHLTPVPRPRRWYIITIYSLTAMVMAVSLAVAWTYGGSLLMQVGLSNALAWIFDTPTQWLAQVVQTQPDSQRVIEFAMRVRDQLLWLLLAAILWALLDRSPQSSLARTE
;
A
#
# COMPACT_ATOMS: atom_id res chain seq x y z
N MET A 1 30.47 7.38 0.61
CA MET A 1 31.14 7.47 1.93
C MET A 1 30.16 8.16 2.86
N MET A 2 29.75 7.50 3.93
CA MET A 2 28.72 7.99 4.84
C MET A 2 29.25 9.11 5.73
N ASN A 3 28.49 10.20 5.88
CA ASN A 3 28.90 11.37 6.66
C ASN A 3 28.64 11.14 8.16
N CYS A 4 29.41 11.80 9.03
CA CYS A 4 29.23 11.74 10.49
C CYS A 4 27.85 12.23 10.94
N ASN A 5 27.25 13.21 10.25
CA ASN A 5 25.90 13.68 10.59
C ASN A 5 24.83 12.62 10.28
N GLU A 6 24.93 11.99 9.12
CA GLU A 6 24.07 10.88 8.68
C GLU A 6 24.26 9.64 9.58
N ALA A 7 25.49 9.36 10.00
CA ALA A 7 25.75 8.32 10.98
C ALA A 7 25.08 8.63 12.32
N ARG A 8 25.13 9.88 12.80
CA ARG A 8 24.51 10.28 14.08
C ARG A 8 22.98 10.22 14.02
N THR A 9 22.36 10.62 12.92
CA THR A 9 20.90 10.51 12.77
C THR A 9 20.46 9.05 12.79
N LEU A 10 21.16 8.18 12.06
CA LEU A 10 20.86 6.75 12.06
C LEU A 10 21.04 6.10 13.44
N LEU A 11 22.07 6.49 14.19
CA LEU A 11 22.32 6.01 15.55
C LEU A 11 21.30 6.54 16.58
N ALA A 12 20.62 7.65 16.31
CA ALA A 12 19.58 8.18 17.18
C ALA A 12 18.23 7.47 16.98
N LEU A 13 18.00 6.91 15.78
CA LEU A 13 16.74 6.26 15.42
C LEU A 13 16.74 4.76 15.72
N HIS A 14 17.89 4.09 15.60
CA HIS A 14 17.97 2.63 15.70
C HIS A 14 18.50 2.18 17.06
N THR A 15 17.79 1.23 17.66
CA THR A 15 18.33 0.50 18.82
C THR A 15 19.39 -0.49 18.32
N GLU A 16 20.37 -0.82 19.17
CA GLU A 16 21.51 -1.70 18.87
C GLU A 16 21.16 -3.02 18.15
N GLN A 17 19.97 -3.57 18.41
CA GLN A 17 19.46 -4.81 17.82
C GLN A 17 19.04 -4.67 16.34
N GLU A 18 19.01 -3.44 15.82
CA GLU A 18 18.49 -3.08 14.51
C GLU A 18 19.56 -2.45 13.59
N ILE A 19 20.82 -2.34 14.05
CA ILE A 19 21.94 -1.87 13.24
C ILE A 19 22.34 -2.95 12.22
N THR A 20 21.55 -3.04 11.15
CA THR A 20 21.74 -4.03 10.08
C THR A 20 22.60 -3.44 8.96
N ASP A 21 22.68 -2.11 8.86
CA ASP A 21 23.39 -1.41 7.79
C ASP A 21 24.92 -1.66 7.84
N PRO A 22 25.51 -2.30 6.81
CA PRO A 22 26.95 -2.51 6.74
C PRO A 22 27.74 -1.20 6.62
N ALA A 23 27.20 -0.15 6.00
CA ALA A 23 27.91 1.12 5.80
C ALA A 23 28.12 1.87 7.12
N LEU A 24 27.13 1.81 8.02
CA LEU A 24 27.22 2.41 9.35
C LEU A 24 28.24 1.67 10.24
N ARG A 25 28.27 0.33 10.21
CA ARG A 25 29.27 -0.47 10.95
C ARG A 25 30.70 -0.14 10.53
N ASP A 26 30.89 -0.05 9.22
CA ASP A 26 32.15 0.33 8.61
C ASP A 26 32.59 1.75 8.97
N HIS A 27 31.65 2.69 9.06
CA HIS A 27 31.90 4.06 9.49
C HIS A 27 32.29 4.12 10.98
N LEU A 28 31.60 3.36 11.85
CA LEU A 28 31.91 3.28 13.27
C LEU A 28 33.31 2.71 13.55
N ALA A 29 33.77 1.75 12.73
CA ALA A 29 35.12 1.20 12.83
C ALA A 29 36.20 2.23 12.46
N ARG A 30 35.89 3.18 11.57
CA ARG A 30 36.85 4.16 11.04
C ARG A 30 36.81 5.51 11.77
N CYS A 31 35.67 5.88 12.36
CA CYS A 31 35.47 7.17 13.00
C CYS A 31 35.40 7.05 14.54
N PRO A 32 36.46 7.45 15.28
CA PRO A 32 36.47 7.33 16.74
C PRO A 32 35.39 8.21 17.40
N ALA A 33 35.09 9.39 16.84
CA ALA A 33 34.08 10.30 17.38
C ALA A 33 32.67 9.71 17.34
N CYS A 34 32.29 9.05 16.24
CA CYS A 34 30.99 8.39 16.12
C CYS A 34 30.92 7.14 17.02
N SER A 35 32.02 6.41 17.19
CA SER A 35 32.07 5.26 18.11
C SER A 35 31.88 5.66 19.57
N LEU A 36 32.48 6.78 20.01
CA LEU A 36 32.31 7.33 21.35
C LEU A 36 30.89 7.84 21.58
N TYR A 37 30.33 8.53 20.58
CA TYR A 37 28.95 8.99 20.61
C TYR A 37 27.96 7.82 20.79
N HIS A 38 28.14 6.75 20.01
CA HIS A 38 27.32 5.53 20.12
C HIS A 38 27.42 4.89 21.52
N ARG A 39 28.64 4.73 22.06
CA ARG A 39 28.83 4.17 23.41
C ARG A 39 28.12 5.01 24.48
N ARG A 40 28.21 6.34 24.40
CA ARG A 40 27.57 7.24 25.37
C ARG A 40 26.04 7.12 25.31
N ASN A 41 25.46 7.13 24.11
CA ASN A 41 24.01 6.98 23.96
C ASN A 41 23.53 5.63 24.49
N ARG A 42 24.28 4.54 24.24
CA ARG A 42 23.94 3.22 24.76
C ARG A 42 23.86 3.18 26.29
N VAL A 43 24.80 3.83 26.97
CA VAL A 43 24.79 3.92 28.44
C VAL A 43 23.56 4.70 28.90
N ILE A 44 23.27 5.83 28.27
CA ILE A 44 22.10 6.65 28.60
C ILE A 44 20.81 5.85 28.41
N ASP A 45 20.63 5.19 27.26
CA ASP A 45 19.45 4.38 26.98
C ASP A 45 19.27 3.23 27.96
N ALA A 46 20.36 2.57 28.38
CA ALA A 46 20.31 1.52 29.38
C ALA A 46 19.83 2.05 30.73
N THR A 47 20.39 3.18 31.19
CA THR A 47 19.99 3.82 32.45
C THR A 47 18.55 4.34 32.40
N LEU A 48 18.14 4.95 31.30
CA LEU A 48 16.78 5.43 31.11
C LEU A 48 15.79 4.27 31.11
N ARG A 49 16.09 3.15 30.45
CA ARG A 49 15.20 1.97 30.47
C ARG A 49 15.05 1.36 31.86
N GLU A 50 16.10 1.42 32.67
CA GLU A 50 16.05 0.92 34.05
C GLU A 50 15.14 1.78 34.92
N GLU A 51 15.22 3.11 34.79
CA GLU A 51 14.35 4.07 35.49
C GLU A 51 12.90 4.09 34.95
N LEU A 52 12.72 3.88 33.64
CA LEU A 52 11.41 3.81 32.98
C LEU A 52 10.78 2.41 33.06
N ARG A 53 11.29 1.50 33.90
CA ARG A 53 10.61 0.23 34.18
C ARG A 53 9.35 0.48 35.00
N TRP A 54 8.25 0.67 34.29
CA TRP A 54 6.92 0.47 34.84
C TRP A 54 6.78 -1.01 35.22
N GLU A 55 6.37 -1.27 36.47
CA GLU A 55 6.02 -2.61 36.92
C GLU A 55 5.02 -3.21 35.94
N THR A 56 5.45 -4.23 35.19
CA THR A 56 4.61 -4.85 34.18
C THR A 56 3.45 -5.53 34.88
N PRO A 57 2.18 -5.18 34.58
CA PRO A 57 1.04 -5.77 35.26
C PRO A 57 1.07 -7.28 35.08
N SER A 58 1.02 -8.02 36.19
CA SER A 58 1.14 -9.49 36.22
C SER A 58 0.10 -10.19 35.36
N VAL A 59 -1.04 -9.53 35.13
CA VAL A 59 -2.10 -9.99 34.22
C VAL A 59 -1.62 -10.00 32.77
N LEU A 60 -0.91 -8.96 32.32
CA LEU A 60 -0.40 -8.86 30.96
C LEU A 60 0.72 -9.88 30.73
N THR A 61 1.62 -10.06 31.70
CA THR A 61 2.69 -11.07 31.59
C THR A 61 2.12 -12.49 31.55
N ALA A 62 1.09 -12.79 32.35
CA ALA A 62 0.40 -14.08 32.29
C ALA A 62 -0.32 -14.30 30.95
N GLN A 63 -0.99 -13.28 30.40
CA GLN A 63 -1.63 -13.35 29.08
C GLN A 63 -0.61 -13.55 27.96
N LEU A 64 0.51 -12.82 27.98
CA LEU A 64 1.58 -12.97 27.00
C LEU A 64 2.26 -14.34 27.12
N MET A 65 2.44 -14.87 28.32
CA MET A 65 2.98 -16.22 28.53
C MET A 65 2.00 -17.29 28.01
N ALA A 66 0.69 -17.11 28.21
CA ALA A 66 -0.33 -17.98 27.65
C ALA A 66 -0.33 -17.92 26.11
N ILE A 67 -0.21 -16.74 25.51
CA ILE A 67 -0.11 -16.56 24.06
C ILE A 67 1.20 -17.18 23.54
N ALA A 68 2.33 -17.00 24.22
CA ALA A 68 3.62 -17.57 23.81
C ALA A 68 3.61 -19.11 23.84
N LEU A 69 2.99 -19.70 24.86
CA LEU A 69 2.79 -21.16 24.97
C LEU A 69 1.79 -21.70 23.93
N GLN A 70 0.81 -20.89 23.52
CA GLN A 70 -0.10 -21.24 22.42
C GLN A 70 0.56 -21.01 21.04
N ALA A 71 1.47 -20.03 20.95
CA ALA A 71 2.16 -19.68 19.72
C ALA A 71 3.16 -20.74 19.27
N SER A 72 3.67 -21.59 20.18
CA SER A 72 4.44 -22.77 19.79
C SER A 72 3.63 -23.80 18.97
N HIS A 73 2.30 -23.70 18.98
CA HIS A 73 1.39 -24.50 18.14
C HIS A 73 0.90 -23.76 16.90
N LEU A 74 1.22 -22.48 16.73
CA LEU A 74 0.91 -21.75 15.51
C LEU A 74 1.86 -22.24 14.41
N THR A 75 1.35 -23.16 13.60
CA THR A 75 1.93 -23.50 12.30
C THR A 75 2.20 -22.20 11.54
N PRO A 76 3.41 -22.00 10.98
CA PRO A 76 3.71 -20.80 10.23
C PRO A 76 2.67 -20.63 9.13
N VAL A 77 1.98 -19.48 9.13
CA VAL A 77 1.03 -19.12 8.07
C VAL A 77 1.79 -19.26 6.74
N PRO A 78 1.34 -20.11 5.81
CA PRO A 78 2.06 -20.34 4.58
C PRO A 78 2.11 -19.02 3.82
N ARG A 79 3.32 -18.44 3.73
CA ARG A 79 3.52 -17.25 2.90
C ARG A 79 3.10 -17.61 1.48
N PRO A 80 2.23 -16.80 0.84
CA PRO A 80 1.83 -17.06 -0.54
C PRO A 80 3.08 -17.13 -1.41
N ARG A 81 3.22 -18.24 -2.14
CA ARG A 81 4.37 -18.49 -3.03
C ARG A 81 4.50 -17.32 -4.01
N ARG A 82 5.70 -16.74 -4.11
CA ARG A 82 5.98 -15.59 -4.99
C ARG A 82 5.46 -15.76 -6.43
N TRP A 83 5.45 -17.00 -6.95
CA TRP A 83 4.92 -17.28 -8.28
C TRP A 83 3.42 -16.99 -8.42
N TYR A 84 2.62 -17.29 -7.39
CA TYR A 84 1.18 -16.99 -7.37
C TYR A 84 0.91 -15.47 -7.43
N ILE A 85 1.68 -14.71 -6.64
CA ILE A 85 1.61 -13.24 -6.63
C ILE A 85 1.97 -12.68 -8.01
N ILE A 86 3.08 -13.15 -8.60
CA ILE A 86 3.51 -12.74 -9.94
C ILE A 86 2.45 -13.06 -11.00
N THR A 87 1.84 -14.25 -10.95
CA THR A 87 0.80 -14.63 -11.91
C THR A 87 -0.41 -13.71 -11.84
N ILE A 88 -0.91 -13.39 -10.65
CA ILE A 88 -2.07 -12.50 -10.49
C ILE A 88 -1.75 -11.10 -10.98
N TYR A 89 -0.59 -10.54 -10.61
CA TYR A 89 -0.21 -9.20 -11.06
C TYR A 89 0.04 -9.14 -12.57
N SER A 90 0.63 -10.18 -13.17
CA SER A 90 0.82 -10.24 -14.62
C SER A 90 -0.50 -10.33 -15.37
N LEU A 91 -1.45 -11.11 -14.83
CA LEU A 91 -2.78 -11.28 -15.41
C LEU A 91 -3.57 -9.96 -15.33
N THR A 92 -3.56 -9.28 -14.18
CA THR A 92 -4.25 -7.99 -14.03
C THR A 92 -3.61 -6.90 -14.89
N ALA A 93 -2.28 -6.87 -15.01
CA ALA A 93 -1.58 -5.96 -15.92
C ALA A 93 -1.94 -6.23 -17.38
N MET A 94 -2.04 -7.50 -17.79
CA MET A 94 -2.42 -7.88 -19.16
C MET A 94 -3.85 -7.45 -19.47
N VAL A 95 -4.80 -7.66 -18.56
CA VAL A 95 -6.19 -7.21 -18.73
C VAL A 95 -6.24 -5.69 -18.87
N MET A 96 -5.55 -4.95 -18.00
CA MET A 96 -5.50 -3.49 -18.07
C MET A 96 -4.87 -2.99 -19.38
N ALA A 97 -3.79 -3.63 -19.84
CA ALA A 97 -3.15 -3.28 -21.11
C ALA A 97 -4.07 -3.52 -22.31
N VAL A 98 -4.80 -4.64 -22.32
CA VAL A 98 -5.78 -4.93 -23.37
C VAL A 98 -6.93 -3.93 -23.33
N SER A 99 -7.49 -3.63 -22.16
CA SER A 99 -8.54 -2.62 -22.00
C SER A 99 -8.08 -1.23 -22.46
N LEU A 100 -6.84 -0.85 -22.15
CA LEU A 100 -6.27 0.43 -22.56
C LEU A 100 -6.00 0.48 -24.08
N ALA A 101 -5.50 -0.61 -24.66
CA ALA A 101 -5.28 -0.72 -26.11
C ALA A 101 -6.60 -0.61 -26.88
N VAL A 102 -7.65 -1.29 -26.41
CA VAL A 102 -9.00 -1.18 -26.96
C VAL A 102 -9.50 0.27 -26.85
N ALA A 103 -9.43 0.87 -25.66
CA ALA A 103 -9.82 2.27 -25.48
C ALA A 103 -9.05 3.23 -26.39
N TRP A 104 -7.75 2.98 -26.61
CA TRP A 104 -6.91 3.77 -27.51
C TRP A 104 -7.31 3.61 -28.98
N THR A 105 -7.60 2.39 -29.43
CA THR A 105 -8.01 2.14 -30.83
C THR A 105 -9.33 2.82 -31.17
N TYR A 106 -10.35 2.71 -30.30
CA TYR A 106 -11.65 3.33 -30.54
C TYR A 106 -11.65 4.84 -30.25
N GLY A 107 -10.92 5.28 -29.23
CA GLY A 107 -10.77 6.69 -28.88
C GLY A 107 -9.99 7.48 -29.93
N GLY A 108 -8.90 6.92 -30.45
CA GLY A 108 -8.07 7.55 -31.48
C GLY A 108 -8.80 7.74 -32.81
N SER A 109 -9.61 6.75 -33.23
CA SER A 109 -10.41 6.87 -34.45
C SER A 109 -11.52 7.91 -34.35
N LEU A 110 -12.12 8.09 -33.16
CA LEU A 110 -13.16 9.09 -32.91
C LEU A 110 -12.58 10.51 -32.79
N LEU A 111 -11.38 10.64 -32.20
CA LEU A 111 -10.67 11.92 -32.04
C LEU A 111 -10.32 12.58 -33.39
N MET A 112 -9.90 11.78 -34.36
CA MET A 112 -9.47 12.26 -35.69
C MET A 112 -10.63 12.76 -36.57
N GLN A 113 -11.87 12.32 -36.33
CA GLN A 113 -13.01 12.67 -37.19
C GLN A 113 -13.93 13.74 -36.57
N VAL A 114 -14.04 13.82 -35.24
CA VAL A 114 -15.10 14.60 -34.59
C VAL A 114 -14.57 15.73 -33.69
N GLY A 115 -13.26 15.72 -33.38
CA GLY A 115 -12.65 16.67 -32.43
C GLY A 115 -12.91 16.29 -30.97
N LEU A 116 -11.92 16.52 -30.11
CA LEU A 116 -11.89 16.06 -28.70
C LEU A 116 -13.15 16.44 -27.90
N SER A 117 -13.71 17.63 -28.13
CA SER A 117 -14.90 18.13 -27.42
C SER A 117 -16.19 17.37 -27.79
N ASN A 118 -16.36 17.04 -29.07
CA ASN A 118 -17.55 16.31 -29.52
C ASN A 118 -17.44 14.81 -29.24
N ALA A 119 -16.24 14.23 -29.25
CA ALA A 119 -16.03 12.84 -28.86
C ALA A 119 -16.36 12.63 -27.37
N LEU A 120 -15.99 13.57 -26.49
CA LEU A 120 -16.39 13.53 -25.08
C LEU A 120 -17.91 13.68 -24.94
N ALA A 121 -18.54 14.65 -25.60
CA ALA A 121 -20.00 14.82 -25.56
C ALA A 121 -20.73 13.56 -26.04
N TRP A 122 -20.25 12.94 -27.12
CA TRP A 122 -20.83 11.72 -27.68
C TRP A 122 -20.66 10.52 -26.74
N ILE A 123 -19.54 10.38 -26.04
CA ILE A 123 -19.32 9.32 -25.04
C ILE A 123 -20.26 9.48 -23.83
N PHE A 124 -20.59 10.71 -23.44
CA PHE A 124 -21.50 10.97 -22.33
C PHE A 124 -22.98 10.93 -22.73
N ASP A 125 -23.34 11.23 -23.98
CA ASP A 125 -24.73 11.24 -24.48
C ASP A 125 -25.21 9.93 -25.11
N THR A 126 -24.31 9.10 -25.64
CA THR A 126 -24.68 7.79 -26.21
C THR A 126 -25.31 6.79 -25.23
N PRO A 127 -24.88 6.67 -23.95
CA PRO A 127 -25.49 5.67 -23.07
C PRO A 127 -26.95 6.00 -22.74
N THR A 128 -27.34 7.27 -22.67
CA THR A 128 -28.72 7.67 -22.35
C THR A 128 -29.64 7.45 -23.55
N GLN A 129 -29.17 7.73 -24.77
CA GLN A 129 -29.92 7.49 -26.00
C GLN A 129 -30.12 6.00 -26.29
N TRP A 130 -29.07 5.19 -26.08
CA TRP A 130 -29.16 3.73 -26.20
C TRP A 130 -30.09 3.14 -25.14
N LEU A 131 -30.00 3.59 -23.89
CA LEU A 131 -30.94 3.20 -22.82
C LEU A 131 -32.39 3.55 -23.18
N ALA A 132 -32.65 4.72 -23.75
CA ALA A 132 -34.00 5.11 -24.18
C ALA A 132 -34.54 4.22 -25.31
N GLN A 133 -33.67 3.74 -26.22
CA GLN A 133 -34.04 2.84 -27.31
C GLN A 133 -34.30 1.40 -26.85
N VAL A 134 -33.52 0.90 -25.89
CA VAL A 134 -33.67 -0.44 -25.30
C VAL A 134 -34.93 -0.51 -24.43
N VAL A 135 -35.24 0.55 -23.68
CA VAL A 135 -36.46 0.64 -22.85
C VAL A 135 -37.73 0.61 -23.69
N GLN A 136 -37.72 1.16 -24.91
CA GLN A 136 -38.91 1.17 -25.77
C GLN A 136 -39.18 -0.15 -26.50
N THR A 137 -38.18 -1.01 -26.67
CA THR A 137 -38.30 -2.19 -27.53
C THR A 137 -38.57 -3.50 -26.79
N GLN A 138 -38.42 -3.56 -25.46
CA GLN A 138 -38.61 -4.82 -24.72
C GLN A 138 -38.96 -4.62 -23.22
N PRO A 139 -40.17 -5.00 -22.75
CA PRO A 139 -40.54 -4.90 -21.33
C PRO A 139 -39.76 -5.85 -20.41
N ASP A 140 -39.11 -6.89 -20.95
CA ASP A 140 -38.19 -7.78 -20.20
C ASP A 140 -36.80 -7.15 -19.93
N SER A 141 -36.46 -6.04 -20.60
CA SER A 141 -35.18 -5.35 -20.40
C SER A 141 -35.07 -4.67 -19.03
N GLN A 142 -36.19 -4.41 -18.35
CA GLN A 142 -36.20 -3.76 -17.04
C GLN A 142 -35.38 -4.55 -16.01
N ARG A 143 -35.43 -5.89 -16.02
CA ARG A 143 -34.60 -6.72 -15.13
C ARG A 143 -33.10 -6.63 -15.44
N VAL A 144 -32.76 -6.56 -16.73
CA VAL A 144 -31.35 -6.45 -17.16
C VAL A 144 -30.80 -5.06 -16.83
N ILE A 145 -31.62 -4.02 -16.98
CA ILE A 145 -31.28 -2.63 -16.63
C ILE A 145 -31.16 -2.47 -15.12
N GLU A 146 -32.08 -3.02 -14.32
CA GLU A 146 -31.97 -3.03 -12.86
C GLU A 146 -30.74 -3.80 -12.39
N PHE A 147 -30.44 -4.95 -13.00
CA PHE A 147 -29.24 -5.72 -12.70
C PHE A 147 -27.98 -4.93 -13.07
N ALA A 148 -27.93 -4.31 -14.24
CA ALA A 148 -26.80 -3.48 -14.69
C ALA A 148 -26.61 -2.25 -13.79
N MET A 149 -27.69 -1.59 -13.37
CA MET A 149 -27.65 -0.48 -12.42
C MET A 149 -27.14 -0.93 -11.05
N ARG A 150 -27.55 -2.11 -10.57
CA ARG A 150 -27.10 -2.69 -9.29
C ARG A 150 -25.62 -3.11 -9.35
N VAL A 151 -25.18 -3.66 -10.47
CA VAL A 151 -23.77 -3.98 -10.75
C VAL A 151 -22.92 -2.71 -10.81
N ARG A 152 -23.41 -1.64 -11.47
CA ARG A 152 -22.76 -0.33 -11.49
C ARG A 152 -22.61 0.24 -10.08
N ASP A 153 -23.66 0.15 -9.27
CA ASP A 153 -23.65 0.70 -7.91
C ASP A 153 -22.68 -0.08 -7.01
N GLN A 154 -22.63 -1.42 -7.16
CA GLN A 154 -21.62 -2.24 -6.50
C GLN A 154 -20.19 -1.92 -6.96
N LEU A 155 -19.99 -1.71 -8.27
CA LEU A 155 -18.69 -1.31 -8.82
C LEU A 155 -18.25 0.06 -8.29
N LEU A 156 -19.16 1.03 -8.19
CA LEU A 156 -18.88 2.34 -7.61
C LEU A 156 -18.51 2.23 -6.13
N TRP A 157 -19.20 1.37 -5.37
CA TRP A 157 -18.86 1.09 -3.98
C TRP A 157 -17.49 0.41 -3.83
N LEU A 158 -17.18 -0.56 -4.68
CA LEU A 158 -15.87 -1.21 -4.70
C LEU A 158 -14.77 -0.23 -5.08
N LEU A 159 -15.03 0.66 -6.04
CA LEU A 159 -14.09 1.68 -6.48
C LEU A 159 -13.87 2.73 -5.37
N LEU A 160 -14.93 3.14 -4.68
CA LEU A 160 -14.85 4.03 -3.52
C LEU A 160 -14.06 3.38 -2.38
N ALA A 161 -14.32 2.11 -2.08
CA ALA A 161 -13.57 1.34 -1.08
C ALA A 161 -12.09 1.20 -1.48
N ALA A 162 -11.80 0.94 -2.76
CA ALA A 162 -10.44 0.84 -3.27
C ALA A 162 -9.70 2.19 -3.22
N ILE A 163 -10.37 3.30 -3.55
CA ILE A 163 -9.81 4.66 -3.42
C ILE A 163 -9.55 5.00 -1.95
N LEU A 164 -10.51 4.73 -1.07
CA LEU A 164 -10.38 4.96 0.37
C LEU A 164 -9.23 4.15 0.96
N TRP A 165 -9.10 2.89 0.54
CA TRP A 165 -7.99 2.02 0.90
C TRP A 165 -6.65 2.56 0.38
N ALA A 166 -6.58 3.01 -0.88
CA ALA A 166 -5.37 3.58 -1.47
C ALA A 166 -4.96 4.91 -0.81
N LEU A 167 -5.92 5.73 -0.38
CA LEU A 167 -5.68 6.93 0.42
C LEU A 167 -5.14 6.59 1.81
N LEU A 168 -5.72 5.57 2.45
CA LEU A 168 -5.29 5.11 3.76
C LEU A 168 -3.88 4.50 3.71
N ASP A 169 -3.57 3.71 2.68
CA ASP A 169 -2.26 3.09 2.45
C ASP A 169 -1.15 4.13 2.15
N ARG A 170 -1.50 5.28 1.59
CA ARG A 170 -0.57 6.41 1.42
C ARG A 170 -0.27 7.17 2.71
N SER A 171 -1.12 7.07 3.73
CA SER A 171 -1.01 7.89 4.96
C SER A 171 0.12 7.50 5.93
N PRO A 172 0.61 6.24 6.03
CA PRO A 172 1.82 5.94 6.82
C PRO A 172 3.15 6.01 6.05
N GLN A 173 3.16 6.06 4.71
CA GLN A 173 4.41 6.05 3.92
C GLN A 173 4.90 7.45 3.52
N SER A 174 4.02 8.45 3.44
CA SER A 174 4.40 9.81 3.01
C SER A 174 5.20 10.61 4.05
N SER A 175 5.27 10.16 5.31
CA SER A 175 6.15 10.73 6.33
C SER A 175 7.60 10.23 6.24
N LEU A 176 7.87 9.16 5.48
CA LEU A 176 9.23 8.60 5.31
C LEU A 176 9.90 9.06 4.00
N ALA A 177 9.16 9.69 3.07
CA ALA A 177 9.69 10.15 1.78
C ALA A 177 9.98 11.67 1.71
N ARG A 178 9.76 12.42 2.80
CA ARG A 178 10.12 13.85 2.92
C ARG A 178 11.30 14.04 3.88
N THR A 179 12.30 13.18 3.75
CA THR A 179 13.65 13.40 4.28
C THR A 179 14.66 12.86 3.26
N GLU A 180 14.54 13.31 2.02
CA GLU A 180 15.67 13.40 1.07
C GLU A 180 15.66 14.78 0.45
#